data_AF-A0A9D8HBD6-F1
#
_entry.id   AF-A0A9D8HBD6-F1
#
_cell.length_a   1.000
_cell.length_b   1.000
_cell.length_c   1.000
_cell.angle_alpha   90.00
_cell.angle_beta   90.00
_cell.angle_gamma   90.00
#
_symmetry.space_group_name_H-M   'P 1'
#
loop_
_entity.id
_entity.type
_entity.pdbx_description
1 polymer ?
#
loop_
_entity_poly.entity_id
_entity_poly.type
_entity_poly.pdbx_seq_one_letter_code
_entity_poly.pdbx_strand_id
1 'polypeptide(L)'
;MFDLTQSLVVLVLWVVFGVVKIWAFVDCVRAPAAAFPAVGRVSKILWLILTGVALLTGLIPGLTLGIIGIAGLVASLVYLFDVRLRIREITG
;
A
#
# COMPACT_ATOMS: atom_id res chain seq x y z
N MET A 1 -5.27 -33.50 0.89
CA MET A 1 -6.48 -32.70 1.22
C MET A 1 -6.13 -31.35 1.84
N PHE A 2 -5.11 -31.27 2.71
CA PHE A 2 -4.67 -30.00 3.31
C PHE A 2 -3.98 -29.03 2.33
N ASP A 3 -3.36 -29.54 1.25
CA ASP A 3 -2.64 -28.71 0.27
C ASP A 3 -3.55 -27.75 -0.49
N LEU A 4 -4.78 -28.17 -0.77
CA LEU A 4 -5.79 -27.38 -1.46
C LEU A 4 -6.26 -26.21 -0.59
N THR A 5 -6.54 -26.47 0.69
CA THR A 5 -6.89 -25.44 1.66
C THR A 5 -5.76 -24.45 1.87
N GLN A 6 -4.52 -24.92 2.01
CA GLN A 6 -3.33 -24.07 2.14
C GLN A 6 -3.11 -23.19 0.91
N SER A 7 -3.24 -23.77 -0.29
CA SER A 7 -3.11 -23.03 -1.55
C SER A 7 -4.18 -21.94 -1.69
N LEU A 8 -5.44 -22.25 -1.34
CA LEU A 8 -6.52 -21.28 -1.34
C LEU A 8 -6.28 -20.14 -0.33
N VAL A 9 -5.84 -20.45 0.89
CA VAL A 9 -5.54 -19.42 1.90
C VAL A 9 -4.42 -18.49 1.43
N VAL A 10 -3.34 -19.05 0.89
CA VAL A 10 -2.21 -18.28 0.34
C VAL A 10 -2.66 -17.40 -0.82
N LEU A 11 -3.50 -17.93 -1.72
CA LEU A 11 -4.04 -17.18 -2.86
C LEU A 11 -4.92 -16.02 -2.39
N VAL A 12 -5.82 -16.26 -1.44
CA VAL A 12 -6.68 -15.21 -0.88
C VAL A 12 -5.85 -14.10 -0.22
N LEU A 13 -4.86 -14.47 0.60
CA LEU A 13 -3.97 -13.49 1.23
C LEU A 13 -3.19 -12.68 0.20
N TRP A 14 -2.67 -13.34 -0.83
CA TRP A 14 -1.95 -12.67 -1.91
C TRP A 14 -2.82 -11.64 -2.64
N VAL A 15 -4.06 -12.02 -2.98
CA VAL A 15 -5.02 -11.12 -3.63
C VAL A 15 -5.38 -9.95 -2.73
N VAL A 16 -5.71 -10.19 -1.45
CA VAL A 16 -6.08 -9.13 -0.51
C VAL A 16 -4.93 -8.13 -0.32
N PHE A 17 -3.70 -8.61 -0.13
CA PHE A 17 -2.54 -7.74 0.03
C PHE A 17 -2.23 -6.97 -1.26
N GLY A 18 -2.38 -7.61 -2.42
CA GLY A 18 -2.25 -6.95 -3.73
C GLY A 18 -3.26 -5.81 -3.89
N VAL A 19 -4.53 -6.05 -3.56
CA VAL A 19 -5.60 -5.04 -3.64
C VAL A 19 -5.30 -3.83 -2.76
N VAL A 20 -4.85 -4.03 -1.51
CA VAL A 20 -4.51 -2.93 -0.60
C VAL A 20 -3.35 -2.08 -1.16
N LYS A 21 -2.32 -2.72 -1.71
CA LYS A 21 -1.17 -2.04 -2.31
C LYS A 21 -1.57 -1.23 -3.55
N ILE A 22 -2.38 -1.82 -4.43
CA ILE A 22 -2.94 -1.14 -5.62
C ILE A 22 -3.75 0.07 -5.18
N TRP A 23 -4.61 -0.10 -4.19
CA TRP A 23 -5.48 0.97 -3.71
C TRP A 23 -4.67 2.14 -3.13
N ALA A 24 -3.66 1.85 -2.30
CA ALA A 24 -2.76 2.87 -1.76
C ALA A 24 -2.02 3.64 -2.87
N PHE A 25 -1.53 2.94 -3.90
CA PHE A 25 -0.85 3.58 -5.04
C PHE A 25 -1.79 4.47 -5.86
N VAL A 26 -2.99 3.98 -6.19
CA VAL A 26 -3.99 4.74 -6.96
C VAL A 26 -4.44 5.98 -6.18
N ASP A 27 -4.67 5.85 -4.88
CA ASP A 27 -5.03 6.96 -4.01
C ASP A 27 -3.87 7.98 -3.94
N CYS A 28 -2.62 7.52 -3.82
CA CYS A 28 -1.42 8.38 -3.85
C CYS A 28 -1.23 9.14 -5.16
N VAL A 29 -1.53 8.51 -6.30
CA VAL A 29 -1.48 9.19 -7.61
C VAL A 29 -2.57 10.25 -7.70
N ARG A 30 -3.79 9.93 -7.24
CA ARG A 30 -4.96 10.83 -7.28
C ARG A 30 -4.93 11.95 -6.25
N ALA A 31 -4.24 11.76 -5.13
CA ALA A 31 -4.19 12.75 -4.06
C ALA A 31 -3.52 14.07 -4.52
N PRO A 32 -4.13 15.24 -4.28
CA PRO A 32 -3.62 16.52 -4.75
C PRO A 32 -2.27 16.85 -4.09
N ALA A 33 -1.27 17.21 -4.91
CA ALA A 33 0.10 17.48 -4.44
C ALA A 33 0.19 18.66 -3.47
N ALA A 34 -0.74 19.61 -3.57
CA ALA A 34 -0.80 20.79 -2.70
C ALA A 34 -1.20 20.47 -1.24
N ALA A 35 -1.79 19.30 -0.97
CA ALA A 35 -2.17 18.91 0.39
C ALA A 35 -1.03 18.24 1.17
N PHE A 36 -0.03 17.66 0.49
CA PHE A 36 1.10 16.97 1.14
C PHE A 36 1.98 17.89 2.01
N PRO A 37 2.29 19.15 1.64
CA PRO A 37 3.03 20.08 2.49
C PRO A 37 2.32 20.39 3.82
N ALA A 38 0.99 20.38 3.83
CA ALA A 38 0.17 20.68 5.01
C ALA A 38 0.09 19.49 5.98
N VAL A 39 0.31 18.27 5.50
CA VAL A 39 0.21 17.02 6.28
C VAL A 39 1.49 16.68 7.06
N GLY A 40 2.66 17.09 6.56
CA GLY A 40 3.94 16.95 7.27
C GLY A 40 5.11 16.45 6.42
N ARG A 41 6.31 16.49 7.03
CA ARG A 41 7.72 16.35 6.55
C ARG A 41 8.08 15.54 5.28
N VAL A 42 7.21 14.72 4.72
CA VAL A 42 7.51 13.79 3.63
C VAL A 42 6.80 14.21 2.35
N SER A 43 7.57 14.45 1.28
CA SER A 43 7.03 14.92 0.00
C SER A 43 6.15 13.87 -0.68
N LYS A 44 5.22 14.33 -1.53
CA LYS A 44 4.40 13.44 -2.38
C LYS A 44 5.25 12.46 -3.18
N ILE A 45 6.43 12.89 -3.64
CA ILE A 45 7.35 12.05 -4.44
C ILE A 45 7.82 10.84 -3.64
N LEU A 46 8.20 11.02 -2.36
CA LEU A 46 8.64 9.92 -1.51
C LEU A 46 7.50 8.91 -1.25
N TRP A 47 6.28 9.38 -1.01
CA TRP A 47 5.12 8.50 -0.87
C TRP A 47 4.77 7.73 -2.15
N LEU A 48 4.94 8.36 -3.31
CA LEU A 48 4.72 7.73 -4.61
C LEU A 48 5.78 6.65 -4.88
N ILE A 49 7.05 6.91 -4.54
CA ILE A 49 8.11 5.90 -4.61
C ILE A 49 7.82 4.75 -3.64
N LEU A 50 7.45 5.05 -2.40
CA LEU A 50 7.20 4.03 -1.38
C LEU A 50 6.00 3.13 -1.73
N THR A 51 4.87 3.73 -2.14
CA THR A 51 3.69 2.99 -2.59
C THR A 51 3.93 2.28 -3.92
N GLY A 52 4.76 2.84 -4.81
CA GLY A 52 5.18 2.20 -6.06
C GLY A 52 6.05 0.95 -5.81
N VAL A 53 7.05 1.04 -4.94
CA VAL A 53 7.87 -0.11 -4.53
C VAL A 53 7.01 -1.14 -3.80
N ALA A 54 6.10 -0.71 -2.91
CA ALA A 54 5.14 -1.60 -2.27
C ALA A 54 4.28 -2.35 -3.29
N LEU A 55 3.78 -1.67 -4.33
CA LEU A 55 3.00 -2.28 -5.41
C LEU A 55 3.82 -3.32 -6.19
N LEU A 56 5.06 -2.99 -6.56
CA LEU A 56 5.97 -3.91 -7.26
C LEU A 56 6.21 -5.20 -6.45
N THR A 57 6.38 -5.08 -5.13
CA THR A 57 6.54 -6.27 -4.26
C THR A 57 5.26 -7.11 -4.15
N GLY A 58 4.08 -6.52 -4.42
CA GLY A 58 2.80 -7.22 -4.45
C GLY A 58 2.53 -7.99 -5.76
N LEU A 59 3.16 -7.57 -6.87
CA LEU A 59 3.04 -8.26 -8.16
C LEU A 59 3.86 -9.55 -8.22
N ILE A 60 4.84 -9.72 -7.33
CA ILE A 60 5.71 -10.91 -7.28
C ILE A 60 5.20 -11.86 -6.20
N PRO A 61 4.57 -13.01 -6.54
CA PRO A 61 3.95 -13.91 -5.57
C PRO A 61 4.91 -14.42 -4.50
N GLY A 62 6.16 -14.72 -4.89
CA GLY A 62 7.20 -15.18 -3.97
C GLY A 62 7.74 -14.11 -3.01
N LEU A 63 7.55 -12.82 -3.34
CA LEU A 63 8.04 -11.70 -2.53
C LEU A 63 6.94 -11.05 -1.67
N THR A 64 5.67 -11.24 -2.06
CA THR A 64 4.51 -10.61 -1.42
C THR A 64 4.27 -11.08 0.01
N LEU A 65 4.53 -12.36 0.28
CA LEU A 65 4.38 -12.98 1.61
C LEU A 65 5.69 -13.02 2.40
N GLY A 66 6.80 -12.57 1.81
CA GLY A 66 8.08 -12.41 2.50
C GLY A 66 8.14 -11.11 3.31
N ILE A 67 9.19 -10.95 4.12
CA ILE A 67 9.45 -9.76 4.94
C ILE A 67 9.36 -8.46 4.13
N ILE A 68 9.86 -8.46 2.89
CA ILE A 68 9.81 -7.30 1.99
C ILE A 68 8.38 -6.96 1.58
N GLY A 69 7.58 -7.98 1.24
CA GLY A 69 6.18 -7.80 0.86
C GLY A 69 5.32 -7.30 2.02
N ILE A 70 5.59 -7.78 3.24
CA ILE A 70 4.95 -7.29 4.48
C ILE A 70 5.37 -5.86 4.77
N ALA A 71 6.66 -5.50 4.64
CA ALA A 71 7.11 -4.12 4.82
C ALA A 71 6.41 -3.17 3.82
N GLY A 72 6.25 -3.59 2.55
CA GLY A 72 5.48 -2.85 1.56
C GLY A 72 3.98 -2.74 1.90
N LEU A 73 3.39 -3.79 2.48
CA LEU A 73 2.01 -3.75 2.96
C LEU A 73 1.87 -2.74 4.11
N VAL A 74 2.76 -2.79 5.10
CA VAL A 74 2.78 -1.84 6.22
C VAL A 74 2.90 -0.40 5.69
N ALA A 75 3.82 -0.14 4.76
CA ALA A 75 3.95 1.18 4.13
C ALA A 75 2.66 1.64 3.44
N SER A 76 1.96 0.72 2.76
CA SER A 76 0.66 1.00 2.12
C SER A 76 -0.43 1.31 3.15
N LEU A 77 -0.48 0.57 4.26
CA LEU A 77 -1.42 0.80 5.35
C LEU A 77 -1.15 2.13 6.06
N VAL A 78 0.12 2.47 6.32
CA VAL A 78 0.49 3.77 6.90
C VAL A 78 0.07 4.89 5.97
N TYR A 79 0.27 4.78 4.65
CA TYR A 79 -0.24 5.78 3.71
C TYR A 79 -1.77 5.96 3.81
N LEU A 80 -2.51 4.84 3.81
CA LEU A 80 -3.97 4.84 3.84
C LEU A 80 -4.57 5.35 5.15
N PHE A 81 -3.93 5.09 6.28
CA PHE A 81 -4.46 5.45 7.60
C PHE A 81 -3.88 6.74 8.17
N ASP A 82 -2.65 7.09 7.84
CA ASP A 82 -2.02 8.31 8.35
C ASP A 82 -2.16 9.46 7.35
N VAL A 83 -1.64 9.28 6.14
CA VAL A 83 -1.58 10.35 5.14
C VAL A 83 -2.96 10.67 4.57
N ARG A 84 -3.70 9.66 4.12
CA ARG A 84 -5.03 9.85 3.52
C ARG A 84 -6.03 10.44 4.50
N LEU A 85 -6.02 10.01 5.78
CA LEU A 85 -6.89 10.61 6.79
C LEU A 85 -6.52 12.09 7.03
N ARG A 86 -5.24 12.41 7.22
CA ARG A 86 -4.80 13.81 7.41
C ARG A 86 -5.11 14.70 6.21
N ILE A 87 -4.95 14.21 4.97
CA ILE A 87 -5.34 14.97 3.77
C ILE A 87 -6.84 15.30 3.82
N ARG A 88 -7.68 14.34 4.22
CA ARG A 88 -9.13 14.53 4.33
C ARG A 88 -9.51 15.46 5.48
N GLU A 89 -8.80 15.43 6.60
CA GLU A 89 -9.02 16.33 7.73
C GLU A 89 -8.69 17.79 7.38
N ILE A 90 -7.70 18.04 6.54
CA ILE A 90 -7.30 19.41 6.14
C ILE A 90 -8.19 19.94 5.00
N THR A 91 -8.74 19.05 4.18
CA THR A 91 -9.58 19.43 3.02
C THR A 91 -11.08 19.49 3.37
N GLY A 92 -11.48 19.02 4.55
CA GLY A 92 -12.86 19.09 5.06
C GLY A 92 -13.11 20.35 5.88
#